data_AF-A0A7X7XZV3-F1
#
_entry.id   AF-A0A7X7XZV3-F1
#
_cell.length_a   1.000
_cell.length_b   1.000
_cell.length_c   1.000
_cell.angle_alpha   90.00
_cell.angle_beta   90.00
_cell.angle_gamma   90.00
#
_symmetry.space_group_name_H-M   'P 1'
#
loop_
_entity.id
_entity.type
_entity.pdbx_description
1 polymer ?
#
loop_
_entity_poly.entity_id
_entity_poly.type
_entity_poly.pdbx_seq_one_letter_code
_entity_poly.pdbx_strand_id
1 'polypeptide(L)'
;MFPKGSKDNESVSFPMPERIVSELLCEISTLAELKVTLFVARVTSQHPAGFSCISINEFVNGIKDKDGNIISKGVGLARQHVIRGIRLAEKRGTILTYTTGSKGKQTRWYFWNTEENRKLVQALKEKQISIDELVKSQESLF
;
A
#
# COMPACT_ATOMS: atom_id res chain seq x y z
N MET A 1 24.50 -28.83 -1.38
CA MET A 1 24.54 -28.52 0.06
C MET A 1 23.82 -27.19 0.25
N PHE A 2 22.57 -27.22 0.69
CA PHE A 2 21.82 -25.97 0.97
C PHE A 2 22.29 -25.42 2.31
N PRO A 3 22.58 -24.11 2.42
CA PRO A 3 22.94 -23.53 3.72
C PRO A 3 21.76 -23.70 4.69
N LYS A 4 22.05 -24.24 5.87
CA LYS A 4 21.09 -24.32 6.99
C LYS A 4 20.65 -22.90 7.32
N GLY A 5 19.35 -22.64 7.17
CA GLY A 5 18.72 -21.38 7.56
C GLY A 5 18.98 -21.10 9.03
N SER A 6 19.29 -19.85 9.33
CA SER A 6 19.34 -19.29 10.68
C SER A 6 18.01 -19.56 11.39
N LYS A 7 18.08 -20.00 12.64
CA LYS A 7 16.97 -19.90 13.58
C LYS A 7 16.61 -18.41 13.69
N ASP A 8 15.33 -18.13 13.85
CA ASP A 8 14.67 -16.81 13.80
C ASP A 8 14.09 -16.46 12.42
N ASN A 9 13.09 -17.23 12.00
CA ASN A 9 12.09 -16.76 11.06
C ASN A 9 10.75 -17.23 11.63
N GLU A 10 10.25 -16.49 12.64
CA GLU A 10 8.84 -16.56 12.95
C GLU A 10 8.11 -16.23 11.63
N SER A 11 7.37 -17.20 11.10
CA SER A 11 6.79 -17.07 9.77
C SER A 11 5.72 -15.99 9.83
N VAL A 12 6.08 -14.75 9.51
CA VAL A 12 5.13 -13.65 9.36
C VAL A 12 4.24 -14.01 8.18
N SER A 13 3.08 -14.57 8.50
CA SER A 13 2.09 -14.99 7.52
C SER A 13 1.21 -13.79 7.18
N PHE A 14 1.15 -13.46 5.90
CA PHE A 14 0.10 -12.60 5.37
C PHE A 14 -0.99 -13.52 4.81
N PRO A 15 -2.15 -13.64 5.47
CA PRO A 15 -3.26 -14.38 4.89
C PRO A 15 -3.63 -13.70 3.58
N MET A 16 -3.53 -14.45 2.48
CA MET A 16 -3.82 -13.92 1.15
C MET A 16 -5.27 -13.43 1.13
N PRO A 17 -5.55 -12.16 0.76
CA PRO A 17 -6.90 -11.63 0.80
C PRO A 17 -7.79 -12.44 -0.14
N GLU A 18 -8.81 -13.09 0.43
CA GLU A 18 -9.67 -14.05 -0.27
C GLU A 18 -10.19 -13.47 -1.57
N ARG A 19 -10.72 -12.25 -1.53
CA ARG A 19 -11.21 -11.51 -2.69
C ARG A 19 -10.19 -11.38 -3.84
N ILE A 20 -8.91 -11.23 -3.52
CA ILE A 20 -7.88 -11.14 -4.56
C ILE A 20 -7.77 -12.48 -5.30
N VAL A 21 -7.86 -13.60 -4.59
CA VAL A 21 -7.71 -14.95 -5.16
C VAL A 21 -8.98 -15.42 -5.83
N SER A 22 -10.13 -15.24 -5.18
CA SER A 22 -11.42 -15.79 -5.62
C SER A 22 -12.04 -15.01 -6.78
N GLU A 23 -11.95 -13.68 -6.75
CA GLU A 23 -12.63 -12.81 -7.72
C GLU A 23 -11.63 -12.15 -8.66
N LEU A 24 -10.58 -11.51 -8.13
CA LEU A 24 -9.81 -10.54 -8.89
C LEU A 24 -8.66 -11.16 -9.70
N LEU A 25 -8.18 -12.36 -9.33
CA LEU A 25 -6.97 -12.94 -9.92
C LEU A 25 -7.09 -13.11 -11.44
N CYS A 26 -8.25 -13.57 -11.91
CA CYS A 26 -8.53 -13.76 -13.33
C CYS A 26 -8.79 -12.45 -14.08
N GLU A 27 -9.21 -11.39 -13.37
CA GLU A 27 -9.54 -10.11 -13.99
C GLU A 27 -8.36 -9.15 -14.05
N ILE A 28 -7.39 -9.30 -13.14
CA ILE A 28 -6.16 -8.49 -13.11
C ILE A 28 -5.39 -8.73 -14.39
N SER A 29 -5.17 -7.65 -15.14
CA SER A 29 -4.72 -7.74 -16.52
C SER A 29 -3.21 -7.66 -16.66
N THR A 30 -2.49 -7.29 -15.60
CA THR A 30 -1.03 -7.15 -15.62
C THR A 30 -0.39 -7.55 -14.30
N LEU A 31 0.86 -8.05 -14.38
CA LEU A 31 1.68 -8.30 -13.19
C LEU A 31 1.91 -7.03 -12.36
N ALA A 32 1.96 -5.86 -13.00
CA ALA A 32 2.11 -4.60 -12.30
C ALA A 32 0.92 -4.28 -11.41
N GLU A 33 -0.30 -4.41 -11.94
CA GLU A 33 -1.56 -4.27 -11.19
C GLU A 33 -1.63 -5.27 -10.04
N LEU A 34 -1.26 -6.53 -10.27
CA LEU A 34 -1.22 -7.56 -9.23
C LEU A 34 -0.27 -7.17 -8.09
N LYS A 35 0.97 -6.79 -8.42
CA LYS A 35 2.00 -6.47 -7.43
C LYS A 35 1.62 -5.27 -6.57
N VAL A 36 1.09 -4.19 -7.15
CA VAL A 36 0.69 -3.01 -6.37
C VAL A 36 -0.54 -3.29 -5.50
N THR A 37 -1.50 -4.07 -6.00
CA THR A 37 -2.69 -4.53 -5.27
C THR A 37 -2.29 -5.35 -4.05
N LEU A 38 -1.42 -6.34 -4.23
CA LEU A 38 -0.92 -7.17 -3.13
C LEU A 38 -0.06 -6.38 -2.15
N PHE A 39 0.75 -5.45 -2.64
CA PHE A 39 1.61 -4.63 -1.80
C PHE A 39 0.78 -3.81 -0.81
N VAL A 40 -0.22 -3.06 -1.28
CA VAL A 40 -1.04 -2.23 -0.39
C VAL A 40 -1.90 -3.08 0.54
N ALA A 41 -2.41 -4.23 0.08
CA ALA A 41 -3.17 -5.14 0.92
C ALA A 41 -2.30 -5.69 2.06
N ARG A 42 -1.07 -6.12 1.74
CA ARG A 42 -0.10 -6.62 2.74
C ARG A 42 0.25 -5.54 3.75
N VAL A 43 0.67 -4.36 3.29
CA VAL A 43 1.06 -3.26 4.20
C VAL A 43 -0.12 -2.85 5.09
N THR A 44 -1.33 -2.77 4.54
CA THR A 44 -2.54 -2.45 5.31
C THR A 44 -2.83 -3.51 6.39
N SER A 45 -2.72 -4.80 6.05
CA SER A 45 -3.02 -5.89 6.99
C SER A 45 -2.03 -6.01 8.15
N GLN A 46 -0.79 -5.56 7.94
CA GLN A 46 0.26 -5.60 8.95
C GLN A 46 0.23 -4.37 9.86
N HIS A 47 -0.53 -3.34 9.47
CA HIS A 47 -0.58 -2.10 10.22
C HIS A 47 -1.57 -2.20 11.39
N PRO A 48 -1.15 -1.91 12.64
CA PRO A 48 -1.99 -2.09 13.83
C PRO A 48 -3.31 -1.31 13.80
N ALA A 49 -3.32 -0.15 13.14
CA ALA A 49 -4.50 0.68 13.00
C ALA A 49 -5.48 0.22 11.89
N GLY A 50 -5.17 -0.87 11.17
CA GLY A 50 -6.01 -1.41 10.10
C GLY A 50 -6.07 -0.58 8.82
N PHE A 51 -5.26 0.47 8.71
CA PHE A 51 -5.11 1.30 7.50
C PHE A 51 -3.64 1.48 7.15
N SER A 52 -3.35 1.78 5.88
CA SER A 52 -2.05 2.33 5.48
C SER A 52 -2.26 3.38 4.39
N CYS A 53 -1.45 4.43 4.42
CA CYS A 53 -1.36 5.43 3.37
C CYS A 53 -0.01 5.28 2.67
N ILE A 54 -0.05 4.92 1.38
CA ILE A 54 1.15 4.62 0.60
C ILE A 54 1.31 5.68 -0.48
N SER A 55 2.50 6.23 -0.61
CA SER A 55 2.92 7.12 -1.70
C SER A 55 3.50 6.35 -2.87
N ILE A 56 3.59 6.99 -4.05
CA ILE A 56 4.29 6.39 -5.21
C ILE A 56 5.74 6.02 -4.85
N ASN A 57 6.40 6.85 -4.04
CA ASN A 57 7.79 6.61 -3.67
C ASN A 57 7.94 5.32 -2.86
N GLU A 58 7.01 5.05 -1.96
CA GLU A 58 7.02 3.84 -1.14
C GLU A 58 6.73 2.57 -1.96
N PHE A 59 5.85 2.63 -2.96
CA PHE A 59 5.70 1.52 -3.90
C PHE A 59 7.02 1.21 -4.63
N VAL A 60 7.76 2.24 -5.07
CA VAL A 60 8.97 2.06 -5.89
C VAL A 60 10.17 1.65 -5.03
N ASN A 61 10.42 2.39 -3.95
CA ASN A 61 11.65 2.32 -3.17
C ASN A 61 11.48 1.57 -1.85
N GLY A 62 10.25 1.26 -1.47
CA GLY A 62 9.93 0.68 -0.18
C GLY A 62 9.58 1.71 0.89
N ILE A 63 9.11 1.21 2.02
CA ILE A 63 8.75 1.98 3.21
C ILE A 63 9.94 1.94 4.15
N LYS A 64 10.29 3.11 4.68
CA LYS A 64 11.36 3.29 5.65
C LYS A 64 10.81 3.86 6.95
N ASP A 65 11.44 3.50 8.06
CA ASP A 65 11.16 4.14 9.34
C ASP A 65 11.79 5.55 9.39
N LYS A 66 11.56 6.25 10.50
CA LYS A 66 12.15 7.57 10.79
C LYS A 66 13.68 7.57 10.83
N ASP A 67 14.30 6.43 11.15
CA ASP A 67 15.74 6.26 11.25
C ASP A 67 16.37 5.85 9.89
N GLY A 68 15.53 5.67 8.87
CA GLY A 68 15.93 5.33 7.51
C GLY A 68 16.08 3.83 7.23
N ASN A 69 15.76 2.96 8.20
CA ASN A 69 15.80 1.52 8.01
C ASN A 69 14.64 1.06 7.13
N ILE A 70 14.87 0.02 6.32
CA ILE A 70 13.86 -0.51 5.42
C ILE A 70 12.92 -1.43 6.20
N ILE A 71 11.69 -0.98 6.41
CA ILE A 71 10.59 -1.80 6.97
C ILE A 71 10.06 -2.75 5.89
N SER A 72 9.90 -2.23 4.68
CA SER A 72 9.38 -3.00 3.57
C SER A 72 10.06 -2.60 2.28
N LYS A 73 10.55 -3.58 1.51
CA LYS A 73 11.03 -3.34 0.14
C LYS A 73 9.87 -2.89 -0.76
N GLY A 74 10.17 -2.10 -1.78
CA GLY A 74 9.20 -1.73 -2.82
C GLY A 74 8.78 -2.94 -3.68
N VAL A 75 7.90 -2.70 -4.65
CA VAL A 75 7.30 -3.77 -5.49
C VAL A 75 8.24 -4.35 -6.54
N GLY A 76 9.46 -3.79 -6.67
CA GLY A 76 10.48 -4.26 -7.61
C GLY A 76 10.09 -4.02 -9.06
N LEU A 77 9.50 -2.85 -9.35
CA LEU A 77 9.12 -2.41 -10.70
C LEU A 77 9.63 -0.99 -10.94
N ALA A 78 9.96 -0.66 -12.19
CA ALA A 78 10.25 0.72 -12.57
C ALA A 78 9.01 1.61 -12.32
N ARG A 79 9.25 2.87 -11.94
CA ARG A 79 8.20 3.84 -11.55
C ARG A 79 7.03 3.93 -12.53
N GLN A 80 7.30 3.91 -13.83
CA GLN A 80 6.25 3.94 -14.86
C GLN A 80 5.31 2.74 -14.81
N HIS A 81 5.82 1.54 -14.50
CA HIS A 81 5.01 0.33 -14.36
C HIS A 81 4.21 0.35 -13.07
N VAL A 82 4.78 0.88 -11.98
CA VAL A 82 4.04 1.14 -10.73
C VAL A 82 2.84 2.04 -10.98
N ILE A 83 3.05 3.18 -11.64
CA ILE A 83 1.98 4.13 -11.97
C ILE A 83 0.90 3.46 -12.84
N ARG A 84 1.31 2.71 -13.86
CA ARG A 84 0.37 1.97 -14.71
C ARG A 84 -0.44 0.94 -13.91
N GLY A 85 0.21 0.18 -13.04
CA GLY A 85 -0.43 -0.81 -12.18
C GLY A 85 -1.44 -0.17 -11.24
N ILE A 86 -1.06 0.94 -10.58
CA ILE A 86 -1.94 1.68 -9.67
C ILE A 86 -3.17 2.20 -10.41
N ARG A 87 -3.01 2.75 -11.62
CA ARG A 87 -4.14 3.24 -12.42
C ARG A 87 -5.15 2.13 -12.77
N LEU A 88 -4.66 0.93 -13.07
CA LEU A 88 -5.53 -0.23 -13.33
C LEU A 88 -6.25 -0.68 -12.06
N ALA A 89 -5.53 -0.77 -10.95
CA ALA A 89 -6.05 -1.13 -9.63
C ALA A 89 -7.11 -0.12 -9.13
N GLU A 90 -6.87 1.18 -9.33
CA GLU A 90 -7.83 2.25 -9.06
C GLU A 90 -9.09 2.11 -9.92
N LYS A 91 -8.93 1.89 -11.24
CA LYS A 91 -10.06 1.67 -12.16
C LYS A 91 -10.89 0.45 -11.75
N ARG A 92 -10.25 -0.61 -11.24
CA ARG A 92 -10.92 -1.80 -10.73
C ARG A 92 -11.55 -1.61 -9.35
N GLY A 93 -11.21 -0.53 -8.66
CA GLY A 93 -11.65 -0.29 -7.29
C GLY A 93 -10.98 -1.21 -6.27
N THR A 94 -9.77 -1.69 -6.51
CA THR A 94 -8.97 -2.38 -5.48
C THR A 94 -8.13 -1.41 -4.66
N ILE A 95 -7.80 -0.25 -5.24
CA ILE A 95 -7.07 0.85 -4.60
C ILE A 95 -7.93 2.11 -4.58
N LEU A 96 -7.96 2.79 -3.43
CA LEU A 96 -8.52 4.13 -3.28
C LEU A 96 -7.41 5.18 -3.37
N THR A 97 -7.71 6.34 -3.92
CA THR A 97 -6.77 7.45 -4.05
C THR A 97 -7.26 8.68 -3.29
N TYR A 98 -6.34 9.35 -2.60
CA TYR A 98 -6.51 10.70 -2.05
C TYR A 98 -5.36 11.59 -2.55
N THR A 99 -5.67 12.83 -2.94
CA THR A 99 -4.67 13.76 -3.49
C THR A 99 -4.63 15.03 -2.64
N THR A 100 -3.44 15.47 -2.27
CA THR A 100 -3.18 16.75 -1.60
C THR A 100 -2.28 17.65 -2.43
N GLY A 101 -2.20 18.92 -2.05
CA GLY A 101 -1.35 19.92 -2.71
C GLY A 101 -2.03 20.69 -3.84
N SER A 102 -1.34 21.72 -4.32
CA SER A 102 -1.82 22.59 -5.40
C SER A 102 -1.51 22.01 -6.78
N LYS A 103 -2.18 22.54 -7.81
CA LYS A 103 -1.98 22.15 -9.21
C LYS A 103 -0.49 22.31 -9.57
N GLY A 104 0.21 21.19 -9.82
CA GLY A 104 1.65 21.14 -10.13
C GLY A 104 2.54 20.60 -9.00
N LYS A 105 2.06 20.52 -7.75
CA LYS A 105 2.77 19.92 -6.60
C LYS A 105 1.83 18.98 -5.85
N GLN A 106 1.16 18.09 -6.59
CA GLN A 106 0.22 17.16 -6.01
C GLN A 106 0.93 15.93 -5.46
N THR A 107 0.58 15.55 -4.23
CA THR A 107 0.95 14.27 -3.63
C THR A 107 -0.26 13.35 -3.67
N ARG A 108 -0.05 12.11 -4.14
CA ARG A 108 -1.10 11.09 -4.16
C ARG A 108 -0.80 10.02 -3.12
N TRP A 109 -1.84 9.68 -2.38
CA TRP A 109 -1.88 8.67 -1.34
C TRP A 109 -2.82 7.56 -1.76
N TYR A 110 -2.40 6.32 -1.57
CA TYR A 110 -3.10 5.13 -1.99
C TYR A 110 -3.41 4.23 -0.80
N PHE A 111 -4.63 3.71 -0.80
CA PHE A 111 -5.17 2.88 0.28
C PHE A 111 -5.76 1.61 -0.31
N TRP A 112 -5.70 0.51 0.44
CA TRP A 112 -6.45 -0.69 0.10
C TRP A 112 -7.95 -0.42 0.19
N ASN A 113 -8.77 -0.88 -0.76
CA ASN A 113 -10.22 -0.61 -0.72
C ASN A 113 -10.96 -1.54 0.26
N THR A 114 -10.89 -1.20 1.54
CA THR A 114 -11.74 -1.76 2.62
C THR A 114 -12.86 -0.80 2.98
N GLU A 115 -13.82 -1.26 3.80
CA GLU A 115 -14.88 -0.38 4.30
C GLU A 115 -14.33 0.74 5.19
N GLU A 116 -13.38 0.40 6.05
CA GLU A 116 -12.69 1.31 6.96
C GLU A 116 -11.93 2.37 6.18
N ASN A 117 -11.16 1.97 5.16
CA ASN A 117 -10.40 2.91 4.34
C ASN A 117 -11.31 3.77 3.46
N ARG A 118 -12.50 3.29 3.04
CA ARG A 118 -13.50 4.14 2.38
C ARG A 118 -13.99 5.25 3.30
N LYS A 119 -14.32 4.93 4.55
CA LYS A 119 -14.72 5.91 5.58
C LYS A 119 -13.59 6.91 5.85
N LEU A 120 -12.36 6.42 5.99
CA LEU A 120 -11.16 7.23 6.19
C LEU A 120 -10.92 8.21 5.04
N VAL A 121 -10.94 7.73 3.79
CA VAL A 121 -10.76 8.57 2.60
C VAL A 121 -11.89 9.58 2.45
N GLN A 122 -13.11 9.24 2.87
CA GLN A 122 -14.22 10.20 2.89
C GLN A 122 -13.99 11.30 3.94
N ALA A 123 -13.60 10.95 5.17
CA ALA A 123 -13.27 11.91 6.21
C ALA A 123 -12.11 12.85 5.80
N LEU A 124 -11.10 12.34 5.06
CA LEU A 124 -10.04 13.15 4.45
C LEU A 124 -10.59 14.17 3.46
N LYS A 125 -11.48 13.74 2.55
CA LYS A 125 -12.13 14.64 1.56
C LYS A 125 -12.98 15.71 2.22
N GLU A 126 -13.66 15.35 3.31
CA GLU A 126 -14.49 16.26 4.11
C GLU A 126 -13.67 17.13 5.08
N LYS A 127 -12.34 16.95 5.10
CA LYS A 127 -11.39 17.67 5.99
C LYS A 127 -11.68 17.48 7.48
N GLN A 128 -12.32 16.37 7.85
CA GLN A 128 -12.52 15.99 9.26
C GLN A 128 -11.23 15.47 9.88
N ILE A 129 -10.32 14.93 9.07
CA ILE A 129 -8.99 14.45 9.47
C ILE A 129 -7.93 14.97 8.48
N SER A 130 -6.68 15.09 8.96
CA SER A 130 -5.54 15.50 8.13
C SER A 130 -4.74 14.30 7.63
N ILE A 131 -4.29 14.35 6.38
CA ILE A 131 -3.36 13.32 5.87
C ILE A 131 -2.01 13.38 6.58
N ASP A 132 -1.56 14.56 7.00
CA ASP A 132 -0.26 14.71 7.65
C ASP A 132 -0.27 14.07 9.05
N GLU A 133 -1.42 14.09 9.73
CA GLU A 133 -1.61 13.38 11.01
C GLU A 133 -1.60 11.88 10.79
N LEU A 134 -2.28 11.39 9.74
CA LEU A 134 -2.26 9.97 9.40
C LEU A 134 -0.84 9.48 9.07
N VAL A 135 -0.10 10.20 8.25
CA VAL A 135 1.30 9.85 7.89
C VAL A 135 2.17 9.80 9.14
N LYS A 136 2.08 10.80 10.04
CA LYS A 136 2.81 10.78 11.31
C LYS A 136 2.44 9.61 12.20
N SER A 137 1.16 9.27 12.29
CA SER A 137 0.72 8.11 13.06
C SER A 137 1.26 6.80 12.49
N GLN A 138 1.32 6.68 11.17
CA GLN A 138 1.92 5.52 10.48
C GLN A 138 3.42 5.40 10.78
N GLU A 139 4.16 6.51 10.73
CA GLU A 139 5.60 6.54 11.08
C GLU A 139 5.87 6.18 12.55
N SER A 140 4.94 6.48 13.46
CA SER A 140 5.09 6.18 14.90
C SER A 140 4.89 4.71 15.26
N LEU A 141 4.36 3.91 14.33
CA LEU A 141 4.04 2.50 14.51
C LEU A 141 5.15 1.56 13.99
N PHE A 142 6.25 2.13 13.48
CA PHE A 142 7.43 1.41 13.01
C PHE A 142 8.68 1.76 13.83
#